data_AF-A0A1M6T946-F1
#
_entry.id   AF-A0A1M6T946-F1
#
_cell.length_a   1.000
_cell.length_b   1.000
_cell.length_c   1.000
_cell.angle_alpha   90.00
_cell.angle_beta   90.00
_cell.angle_gamma   90.00
#
_symmetry.space_group_name_H-M   'P 1'
#
loop_
_entity.id
_entity.type
_entity.pdbx_description
1 polymer ?
#
loop_
_entity_poly.entity_id
_entity_poly.type
_entity_poly.pdbx_seq_one_letter_code
_entity_poly.pdbx_strand_id
1 'polypeptide(L)'
;KDGYTLPLTNVSWTVMGTSLAGDTLVPTEYKAVATYSKTFSSQVPTGYVSTARYKGNVTKTTADTATFTITYAGKLIENGMPPVLKAVTGMIAVLLLGCAIAMLLLYLKNRQGADVYNLIDKEYICIGRQNVNPKQPVIDLNEFEDLIQSNVFQFVLDKKTTKALFGRNISVTYKDMTVKHRVNEKKGEYRFELDLGGVLDAE
;
A
#
# COMPACT_ATOMS: atom_id res chain seq x y z
N LYS A 1 -33.08 68.56 56.00
CA LYS A 1 -31.80 67.88 56.33
C LYS A 1 -31.44 67.06 55.11
N ASP A 2 -30.36 67.43 54.43
CA ASP A 2 -30.00 66.86 53.13
C ASP A 2 -29.70 65.38 53.28
N GLY A 3 -30.40 64.55 52.49
CA GLY A 3 -30.18 63.12 52.47
C GLY A 3 -28.76 62.81 52.00
N TYR A 4 -28.26 61.63 52.38
CA TYR A 4 -26.94 61.19 51.94
C TYR A 4 -27.05 60.14 50.83
N THR A 5 -26.30 60.37 49.74
CA THR A 5 -26.11 59.36 48.70
C THR A 5 -25.08 58.33 49.16
N LEU A 6 -25.46 57.04 49.13
CA LEU A 6 -24.56 55.91 49.36
C LEU A 6 -23.94 55.50 48.01
N PRO A 7 -22.61 55.63 47.82
CA PRO A 7 -21.97 55.12 46.62
C PRO A 7 -21.94 53.60 46.63
N LEU A 8 -21.93 53.01 45.45
CA LEU A 8 -21.65 51.59 45.26
C LEU A 8 -20.20 51.32 45.69
N THR A 9 -20.00 50.43 46.65
CA THR A 9 -18.67 50.09 47.17
C THR A 9 -18.18 48.73 46.70
N ASN A 10 -19.09 47.80 46.40
CA ASN A 10 -18.70 46.50 45.88
C ASN A 10 -19.81 45.87 45.04
N VAL A 11 -19.41 45.08 44.03
CA VAL A 11 -20.29 44.13 43.34
C VAL A 11 -19.60 42.77 43.35
N SER A 12 -20.26 41.77 43.91
CA SER A 12 -19.81 40.38 43.89
C SER A 12 -20.66 39.57 42.93
N TRP A 13 -20.01 38.71 42.13
CA TRP A 13 -20.65 37.84 41.16
C TRP A 13 -20.47 36.38 41.55
N THR A 14 -21.53 35.58 41.43
CA THR A 14 -21.52 34.15 41.69
C THR A 14 -22.17 33.40 40.54
N VAL A 15 -21.54 32.34 40.06
CA VAL A 15 -22.12 31.44 39.05
C VAL A 15 -23.23 30.61 39.71
N MET A 16 -24.43 30.67 39.16
CA MET A 16 -25.61 29.97 39.67
C MET A 16 -25.95 28.71 38.87
N GLY A 17 -25.58 28.70 37.60
CA GLY A 17 -25.87 27.60 36.68
C GLY A 17 -24.79 27.44 35.64
N THR A 18 -24.56 26.20 35.23
CA THR A 18 -23.70 25.81 34.11
C THR A 18 -24.47 24.92 33.16
N SER A 19 -24.12 24.96 31.87
CA SER A 19 -24.64 24.05 30.84
C SER A 19 -23.48 23.47 30.05
N LEU A 20 -23.70 22.31 29.42
CA LEU A 20 -22.72 21.67 28.57
C LEU A 20 -22.69 22.35 27.20
N ALA A 21 -21.52 22.80 26.76
CA ALA A 21 -21.26 23.26 25.40
C ALA A 21 -20.17 22.37 24.79
N GLY A 22 -20.59 21.38 24.00
CA GLY A 22 -19.70 20.28 23.58
C GLY A 22 -19.35 19.40 24.78
N ASP A 23 -18.06 19.30 25.12
CA ASP A 23 -17.56 18.54 26.27
C ASP A 23 -17.16 19.45 27.47
N THR A 24 -17.39 20.77 27.38
CA THR A 24 -17.01 21.73 28.43
C THR A 24 -18.24 22.30 29.13
N LEU A 25 -18.23 22.33 30.48
CA LEU A 25 -19.24 23.03 31.26
C LEU A 25 -18.98 24.54 31.23
N VAL A 26 -19.94 25.30 30.71
CA VAL A 26 -19.88 26.77 30.64
C VAL A 26 -20.93 27.39 31.57
N PRO A 27 -20.61 28.47 32.31
CA PRO A 27 -21.60 29.21 33.10
C PRO A 27 -22.70 29.79 32.23
N THR A 28 -23.96 29.58 32.62
CA THR A 28 -25.14 30.09 31.92
C THR A 28 -25.94 31.08 32.75
N GLU A 29 -25.76 31.09 34.07
CA GLU A 29 -26.49 31.99 34.97
C GLU A 29 -25.56 32.57 36.04
N TYR A 30 -25.73 33.85 36.32
CA TYR A 30 -24.95 34.60 37.30
C TYR A 30 -25.85 35.39 38.24
N LYS A 31 -25.48 35.45 39.52
CA LYS A 31 -26.07 36.32 40.53
C LYS A 31 -25.09 37.41 40.93
N ALA A 32 -25.52 38.67 40.82
CA ALA A 32 -24.79 39.83 41.36
C ALA A 32 -25.37 40.26 42.70
N VAL A 33 -24.48 40.61 43.64
CA VAL A 33 -24.82 41.29 44.90
C VAL A 33 -24.07 42.61 44.95
N ALA A 34 -24.81 43.72 44.98
CA ALA A 34 -24.28 45.08 45.06
C ALA A 34 -24.35 45.60 46.50
N THR A 35 -23.23 46.09 47.03
CA THR A 35 -23.12 46.67 48.37
C THR A 35 -22.92 48.18 48.25
N TYR A 36 -23.75 48.94 48.98
CA TYR A 36 -23.66 50.40 49.06
C TYR A 36 -23.37 50.79 50.50
N SER A 37 -22.26 51.49 50.75
CA SER A 37 -21.88 51.88 52.11
C SER A 37 -21.20 53.24 52.15
N LYS A 38 -21.45 53.99 53.23
CA LYS A 38 -20.79 55.26 53.52
C LYS A 38 -20.72 55.47 55.02
N THR A 39 -19.55 55.82 55.51
CA THR A 39 -19.33 56.11 56.93
C THR A 39 -19.57 57.60 57.17
N PHE A 40 -20.32 57.91 58.23
CA PHE A 40 -20.52 59.27 58.71
C PHE A 40 -20.19 59.33 60.20
N SER A 41 -19.47 60.36 60.60
CA SER A 41 -19.22 60.69 62.00
C SER A 41 -19.94 61.98 62.34
N SER A 42 -20.62 62.00 63.48
CA SER A 42 -21.24 63.18 64.06
C SER A 42 -21.06 63.11 65.57
N GLN A 43 -20.58 64.17 66.20
CA GLN A 43 -20.60 64.26 67.66
C GLN A 43 -22.02 64.62 68.10
N VAL A 44 -22.63 63.76 68.90
CA VAL A 44 -23.97 63.94 69.49
C VAL A 44 -23.89 63.69 70.99
N PRO A 45 -24.63 64.44 71.82
CA PRO A 45 -24.70 64.18 73.27
C PRO A 45 -25.20 62.75 73.55
N THR A 46 -24.62 62.10 74.55
CA THR A 46 -24.98 60.74 74.99
C THR A 46 -26.45 60.70 75.43
N GLY A 47 -27.30 59.94 74.73
CA GLY A 47 -28.69 59.69 75.16
C GLY A 47 -29.75 59.50 74.08
N TYR A 48 -29.43 59.56 72.78
CA TYR A 48 -30.44 59.42 71.72
C TYR A 48 -30.24 58.17 70.85
N VAL A 49 -31.36 57.52 70.48
CA VAL A 49 -31.40 56.47 69.45
C VAL A 49 -31.66 57.15 68.10
N SER A 50 -30.70 57.04 67.18
CA SER A 50 -30.86 57.54 65.80
C SER A 50 -31.36 56.40 64.92
N THR A 51 -32.60 56.51 64.41
CA THR A 51 -33.15 55.55 63.44
C THR A 51 -33.04 56.12 62.04
N ALA A 52 -32.24 55.50 61.18
CA ALA A 52 -32.18 55.85 59.76
C ALA A 52 -33.21 55.01 58.97
N ARG A 53 -34.15 55.66 58.28
CA ARG A 53 -35.02 55.02 57.29
C ARG A 53 -34.48 55.31 55.89
N TYR A 54 -34.19 54.25 55.15
CA TYR A 54 -33.73 54.31 53.77
C TYR A 54 -34.92 54.08 52.84
N LYS A 55 -35.08 54.94 51.83
CA LYS A 55 -36.08 54.77 50.77
C LYS A 55 -35.39 55.11 49.45
N GLY A 56 -35.33 54.16 48.52
CA GLY A 56 -34.67 54.34 47.23
C GLY A 56 -35.32 53.47 46.18
N ASN A 57 -35.29 53.93 44.92
CA ASN A 57 -35.69 53.14 43.76
C ASN A 57 -34.47 52.38 43.23
N VAL A 58 -34.60 51.07 43.04
CA VAL A 58 -33.58 50.23 42.39
C VAL A 58 -33.94 50.09 40.91
N THR A 59 -33.19 50.73 40.04
CA THR A 59 -33.29 50.55 38.58
C THR A 59 -32.31 49.48 38.12
N LYS A 60 -32.81 48.38 37.56
CA LYS A 60 -32.01 47.33 36.92
C LYS A 60 -31.90 47.62 35.42
N THR A 61 -30.71 47.98 34.94
CA THR A 61 -30.42 48.02 33.51
C THR A 61 -30.04 46.60 33.07
N THR A 62 -30.86 45.97 32.24
CA THR A 62 -30.53 44.65 31.66
C THR A 62 -29.56 44.89 30.51
N ALA A 63 -28.38 44.27 30.53
CA ALA A 63 -27.44 44.34 29.43
C ALA A 63 -27.97 43.48 28.27
N ASP A 64 -28.07 44.07 27.07
CA ASP A 64 -28.44 43.34 25.87
C ASP A 64 -27.36 42.32 25.48
N THR A 65 -27.84 41.25 24.86
CA THR A 65 -27.18 39.97 24.56
C THR A 65 -25.72 40.10 24.12
N ALA A 66 -24.78 39.55 24.91
CA ALA A 66 -23.38 39.44 24.53
C ALA A 66 -23.17 38.19 23.64
N THR A 67 -22.72 38.40 22.41
CA THR A 67 -22.38 37.30 21.48
C THR A 67 -20.89 37.02 21.57
N PHE A 68 -20.53 35.78 21.93
CA PHE A 68 -19.13 35.33 21.94
C PHE A 68 -18.88 34.44 20.71
N THR A 69 -17.97 34.87 19.84
CA THR A 69 -17.55 34.09 18.67
C THR A 69 -16.38 33.19 19.04
N ILE A 70 -16.58 31.87 18.97
CA ILE A 70 -15.51 30.88 19.15
C ILE A 70 -14.99 30.50 17.77
N THR A 71 -13.75 30.88 17.45
CA THR A 71 -13.08 30.45 16.22
C THR A 71 -12.23 29.22 16.51
N TYR A 72 -12.62 28.07 15.95
CA TYR A 72 -11.85 26.83 16.07
C TYR A 72 -10.66 26.84 15.10
N ALA A 73 -9.45 26.97 15.64
CA ALA A 73 -8.21 26.89 14.87
C ALA A 73 -7.75 25.42 14.72
N GLY A 74 -8.50 24.63 13.96
CA GLY A 74 -8.07 23.28 13.58
C GLY A 74 -7.06 23.32 12.42
N LYS A 75 -6.04 22.45 12.44
CA LYS A 75 -5.20 22.18 11.26
C LYS A 75 -5.80 21.04 10.44
N LEU A 76 -5.80 21.19 9.12
CA LEU A 76 -6.27 20.17 8.19
C LEU A 76 -5.40 18.90 8.32
N ILE A 77 -6.03 17.74 8.53
CA ILE A 77 -5.34 16.45 8.49
C ILE A 77 -5.09 16.13 7.01
N GLU A 78 -3.83 16.08 6.58
CA GLU A 78 -3.49 15.62 5.23
C GLU A 78 -3.85 14.14 5.09
N ASN A 79 -4.91 13.86 4.33
CA ASN A 79 -5.29 12.51 3.93
C ASN A 79 -4.34 12.04 2.82
N GLY A 80 -3.14 11.59 3.22
CA GLY A 80 -2.13 11.09 2.30
C GLY A 80 -1.22 10.07 2.96
N MET A 81 -0.79 9.08 2.19
CA MET A 81 0.24 8.15 2.64
C MET A 81 1.52 8.95 2.97
N PRO A 82 2.11 8.79 4.18
CA PRO A 82 3.27 9.58 4.57
C PRO A 82 4.42 9.39 3.56
N PRO A 83 5.24 10.43 3.30
CA PRO A 83 6.30 10.38 2.29
C PRO A 83 7.23 9.18 2.45
N VAL A 84 7.54 8.82 3.70
CA VAL A 84 8.36 7.65 4.03
C VAL A 84 7.72 6.36 3.53
N LEU A 85 6.41 6.19 3.71
CA LEU A 85 5.71 4.99 3.29
C LEU A 85 5.63 4.90 1.76
N LYS A 86 5.41 6.02 1.06
CA LYS A 86 5.48 6.06 -0.41
C LYS A 86 6.86 5.64 -0.94
N ALA A 87 7.93 6.14 -0.32
CA ALA A 87 9.30 5.79 -0.71
C ALA A 87 9.59 4.29 -0.47
N VAL A 88 9.19 3.76 0.69
CA VAL A 88 9.36 2.34 1.02
C VAL A 88 8.58 1.45 0.05
N THR A 89 7.33 1.79 -0.28
CA THR A 89 6.53 1.04 -1.26
C THR A 89 7.19 1.04 -2.64
N GLY A 90 7.73 2.18 -3.08
CA GLY A 90 8.47 2.28 -4.34
C GLY A 90 9.71 1.39 -4.37
N MET A 91 10.51 1.39 -3.30
CA MET A 91 11.70 0.54 -3.18
C MET A 91 11.36 -0.96 -3.22
N ILE A 92 10.29 -1.37 -2.53
CA ILE A 92 9.82 -2.76 -2.56
C ILE A 92 9.41 -3.16 -3.98
N ALA A 93 8.67 -2.30 -4.69
CA ALA A 93 8.23 -2.59 -6.05
C ALA A 93 9.41 -2.78 -7.02
N VAL A 94 10.43 -1.92 -6.92
CA VAL A 94 11.67 -2.03 -7.74
C VAL A 94 12.43 -3.31 -7.40
N LEU A 95 12.55 -3.66 -6.12
CA LEU A 95 13.25 -4.87 -5.68
C LEU A 95 12.55 -6.14 -6.16
N LEU A 96 11.21 -6.19 -6.05
CA LEU A 96 10.42 -7.32 -6.57
C LEU A 96 10.55 -7.46 -8.09
N LEU A 97 10.54 -6.35 -8.82
CA LEU A 97 10.75 -6.37 -10.27
C LEU A 97 12.16 -6.88 -10.62
N GLY A 98 13.19 -6.40 -9.90
CA GLY A 98 14.56 -6.87 -10.05
C GLY A 98 14.71 -8.37 -9.79
N CYS A 99 14.08 -8.88 -8.72
CA CYS A 99 14.06 -10.30 -8.40
C CYS A 99 13.35 -11.13 -9.49
N ALA A 100 12.21 -10.66 -10.01
CA ALA A 100 11.49 -11.36 -11.08
C ALA A 100 12.33 -11.46 -12.36
N ILE A 101 12.99 -10.36 -12.76
CA ILE A 101 13.90 -10.35 -13.91
C ILE A 101 15.08 -11.30 -13.69
N ALA A 102 15.71 -11.25 -12.52
CA ALA A 102 16.83 -12.14 -12.19
C ALA A 102 16.41 -13.62 -12.21
N MET A 103 15.23 -13.96 -11.66
CA MET A 103 14.68 -15.31 -11.72
C MET A 103 14.37 -15.74 -13.16
N LEU A 104 13.82 -14.87 -13.99
CA LEU A 104 13.57 -15.15 -15.40
C LEU A 104 14.88 -15.42 -16.17
N LEU A 105 15.90 -14.59 -15.94
CA LEU A 105 17.23 -14.77 -16.55
C LEU A 105 17.90 -16.06 -16.07
N LEU A 106 17.80 -16.38 -14.77
CA LEU A 106 18.29 -17.64 -14.22
C LEU A 106 17.55 -18.84 -14.78
N TYR A 107 16.23 -18.75 -14.92
CA TYR A 107 15.40 -19.77 -15.57
C TYR A 107 15.86 -19.98 -17.01
N LEU A 108 15.92 -18.92 -17.82
CA LEU A 108 16.40 -18.93 -19.21
C LEU A 108 17.80 -19.56 -19.34
N LYS A 109 18.73 -19.16 -18.47
CA LYS A 109 20.11 -19.68 -18.46
C LYS A 109 20.21 -21.12 -17.91
N ASN A 110 19.21 -21.59 -17.17
CA ASN A 110 19.13 -22.95 -16.65
C ASN A 110 18.22 -23.89 -17.44
N ARG A 111 17.68 -23.42 -18.56
CA ARG A 111 16.96 -24.28 -19.51
C ARG A 111 17.89 -25.37 -20.01
N GLN A 112 17.34 -26.57 -20.06
CA GLN A 112 17.91 -27.76 -20.67
C GLN A 112 16.82 -28.28 -21.58
N GLY A 113 17.16 -28.51 -22.84
CA GLY A 113 16.21 -28.92 -23.84
C GLY A 113 16.84 -29.08 -25.21
N ALA A 114 15.94 -29.26 -26.17
CA ALA A 114 16.20 -29.32 -27.58
C ALA A 114 15.14 -28.51 -28.31
N ASP A 115 15.55 -27.68 -29.26
CA ASP A 115 14.65 -27.10 -30.25
C ASP A 115 14.51 -28.10 -31.41
N VAL A 116 13.28 -28.33 -31.83
CA VAL A 116 12.92 -29.27 -32.90
C VAL A 116 12.49 -28.47 -34.11
N TYR A 117 13.12 -28.75 -35.24
CA TYR A 117 12.83 -28.14 -36.53
C TYR A 117 12.36 -29.21 -37.50
N ASN A 118 11.37 -28.89 -38.32
CA ASN A 118 10.91 -29.72 -39.42
C ASN A 118 11.27 -29.04 -40.75
N LEU A 119 11.70 -29.82 -41.73
CA LEU A 119 11.99 -29.29 -43.06
C LEU A 119 10.67 -29.06 -43.82
N ILE A 120 10.36 -27.80 -44.12
CA ILE A 120 9.13 -27.40 -44.84
C ILE A 120 9.56 -26.52 -46.00
N ASP A 121 9.19 -26.90 -47.24
CA ASP A 121 9.54 -26.14 -48.45
C ASP A 121 11.03 -25.77 -48.59
N LYS A 122 11.93 -26.67 -48.14
CA LYS A 122 13.40 -26.53 -48.11
C LYS A 122 13.96 -25.62 -47.02
N GLU A 123 13.13 -25.13 -46.10
CA GLU A 123 13.56 -24.36 -44.93
C GLU A 123 13.27 -25.12 -43.63
N TYR A 124 14.18 -25.01 -42.66
CA TYR A 124 13.97 -25.59 -41.34
C TYR A 124 13.14 -24.63 -40.48
N ILE A 125 11.89 -25.02 -40.20
CA ILE A 125 10.96 -24.24 -39.37
C ILE A 125 10.91 -24.86 -37.97
N CYS A 126 11.06 -24.04 -36.93
CA CYS A 126 10.96 -24.49 -35.54
C CYS A 126 9.52 -24.88 -35.24
N ILE A 127 9.28 -26.17 -34.99
CA ILE A 127 7.95 -26.71 -34.64
C ILE A 127 7.71 -26.67 -33.14
N GLY A 128 8.78 -26.66 -32.34
CA GLY A 128 8.66 -26.56 -30.90
C GLY A 128 9.95 -26.80 -30.14
N ARG A 129 9.83 -26.74 -28.81
CA ARG A 129 10.93 -26.95 -27.88
C ARG A 129 10.53 -27.93 -26.81
N GLN A 130 11.37 -28.92 -26.54
CA GLN A 130 11.15 -29.93 -25.52
C GLN A 130 12.27 -29.91 -24.47
N ASN A 131 11.90 -30.12 -23.21
CA ASN A 131 12.87 -30.28 -22.12
C ASN A 131 13.47 -31.70 -22.18
N VAL A 132 14.79 -31.79 -22.25
CA VAL A 132 15.50 -33.07 -22.36
C VAL A 132 16.14 -33.39 -21.01
N ASN A 133 15.60 -34.38 -20.31
CA ASN A 133 16.17 -34.85 -19.06
C ASN A 133 17.46 -35.66 -19.34
N PRO A 134 18.64 -35.26 -18.81
CA PRO A 134 19.86 -36.01 -19.07
C PRO A 134 19.85 -37.45 -18.56
N LYS A 135 19.01 -37.81 -17.57
CA LYS A 135 18.91 -39.19 -17.07
C LYS A 135 18.17 -40.09 -18.05
N GLN A 136 17.15 -39.55 -18.71
CA GLN A 136 16.32 -40.22 -19.72
C GLN A 136 16.20 -39.30 -20.94
N PRO A 137 17.25 -39.24 -21.79
CA PRO A 137 17.30 -38.31 -22.90
C PRO A 137 16.43 -38.81 -24.05
N VAL A 138 15.14 -38.49 -24.00
CA VAL A 138 14.17 -38.81 -25.03
C VAL A 138 13.59 -37.51 -25.58
N ILE A 139 13.49 -37.42 -26.90
CA ILE A 139 12.71 -36.42 -27.61
C ILE A 139 11.49 -37.12 -28.19
N ASP A 140 10.30 -36.69 -27.83
CA ASP A 140 9.04 -37.25 -28.34
C ASP A 140 8.45 -36.32 -29.40
N LEU A 141 8.50 -36.76 -30.66
CA LEU A 141 7.95 -36.03 -31.80
C LEU A 141 6.42 -36.16 -31.90
N ASN A 142 5.80 -37.10 -31.18
CA ASN A 142 4.34 -37.24 -31.17
C ASN A 142 3.65 -36.01 -30.55
N GLU A 143 4.35 -35.27 -29.68
CA GLU A 143 3.85 -33.99 -29.15
C GLU A 143 3.66 -32.91 -30.24
N PHE A 144 4.28 -33.08 -31.41
CA PHE A 144 4.24 -32.14 -32.52
C PHE A 144 3.53 -32.71 -33.76
N GLU A 145 2.77 -33.81 -33.64
CA GLU A 145 2.20 -34.53 -34.80
C GLU A 145 1.43 -33.61 -35.77
N ASP A 146 0.63 -32.68 -35.24
CA ASP A 146 -0.16 -31.73 -36.03
C ASP A 146 0.69 -30.68 -36.81
N LEU A 147 1.97 -30.52 -36.44
CA LEU A 147 2.88 -29.52 -37.01
C LEU A 147 3.91 -30.12 -37.98
N ILE A 148 3.97 -31.46 -38.07
CA ILE A 148 4.94 -32.17 -38.91
C ILE A 148 4.46 -32.19 -40.36
N GLN A 149 5.30 -31.72 -41.28
CA GLN A 149 5.01 -31.73 -42.73
C GLN A 149 6.00 -32.56 -43.55
N SER A 150 7.17 -32.91 -42.99
CA SER A 150 8.13 -33.82 -43.60
C SER A 150 8.73 -34.80 -42.60
N ASN A 151 9.42 -35.83 -43.09
CA ASN A 151 10.12 -36.79 -42.26
C ASN A 151 11.56 -36.36 -41.90
N VAL A 152 11.99 -35.18 -42.34
CA VAL A 152 13.34 -34.67 -42.09
C VAL A 152 13.29 -33.65 -40.97
N PHE A 153 14.06 -33.93 -39.92
CA PHE A 153 14.10 -33.13 -38.71
C PHE A 153 15.52 -32.64 -38.43
N GLN A 154 15.61 -31.43 -37.90
CA GLN A 154 16.84 -30.90 -37.32
C GLN A 154 16.61 -30.62 -35.84
N PHE A 155 17.56 -31.06 -35.02
CA PHE A 155 17.52 -30.89 -33.57
C PHE A 155 18.67 -30.00 -33.14
N VAL A 156 18.38 -29.00 -32.30
CA VAL A 156 19.37 -28.11 -31.73
C VAL A 156 19.35 -28.28 -30.21
N LEU A 157 20.37 -28.98 -29.67
CA LEU A 157 20.52 -29.17 -28.23
C LEU A 157 21.16 -27.94 -27.59
N ASP A 158 20.61 -27.50 -26.45
CA ASP A 158 21.22 -26.43 -25.66
C ASP A 158 22.63 -26.81 -25.19
N LYS A 159 23.47 -25.80 -24.96
CA LYS A 159 24.81 -25.98 -24.38
C LYS A 159 24.86 -26.84 -23.11
N LYS A 160 23.86 -26.74 -22.24
CA LYS A 160 23.77 -27.56 -21.03
C LYS A 160 23.43 -29.02 -21.34
N THR A 161 22.44 -29.24 -22.22
CA THR A 161 22.02 -30.56 -22.69
C THR A 161 23.17 -31.26 -23.41
N THR A 162 23.81 -30.59 -24.35
CA THR A 162 24.99 -31.08 -25.09
C THR A 162 26.09 -31.53 -24.13
N LYS A 163 26.46 -30.69 -23.17
CA LYS A 163 27.49 -31.04 -22.18
C LYS A 163 27.09 -32.24 -21.32
N ALA A 164 25.82 -32.34 -20.93
CA ALA A 164 25.31 -33.43 -20.09
C ALA A 164 25.15 -34.76 -20.83
N LEU A 165 24.94 -34.70 -22.16
CA LEU A 165 24.77 -35.87 -23.03
C LEU A 165 26.00 -36.24 -23.82
N PHE A 166 27.11 -35.48 -23.73
CA PHE A 166 28.35 -35.81 -24.41
C PHE A 166 28.77 -37.27 -24.18
N GLY A 167 28.92 -38.01 -25.27
CA GLY A 167 29.28 -39.42 -25.28
C GLY A 167 28.13 -40.40 -25.02
N ARG A 168 26.92 -39.91 -24.73
CA ARG A 168 25.70 -40.68 -24.48
C ARG A 168 24.74 -40.59 -25.68
N ASN A 169 23.78 -41.52 -25.72
CA ASN A 169 22.76 -41.52 -26.75
C ASN A 169 21.53 -40.72 -26.29
N ILE A 170 21.00 -39.90 -27.19
CA ILE A 170 19.66 -39.33 -27.12
C ILE A 170 18.74 -40.16 -28.01
N SER A 171 17.52 -40.43 -27.57
CA SER A 171 16.54 -41.20 -28.33
C SER A 171 15.48 -40.25 -28.87
N VAL A 172 15.13 -40.36 -30.14
CA VAL A 172 14.05 -39.61 -30.78
C VAL A 172 12.94 -40.60 -31.10
N THR A 173 11.76 -40.37 -30.56
CA THR A 173 10.59 -41.24 -30.74
C THR A 173 9.59 -40.55 -31.65
N TYR A 174 9.09 -41.27 -32.64
CA TYR A 174 8.02 -40.81 -33.52
C TYR A 174 7.16 -42.01 -33.89
N LYS A 175 5.86 -41.96 -33.55
CA LYS A 175 4.95 -43.10 -33.63
C LYS A 175 5.58 -44.31 -32.92
N ASP A 176 5.67 -45.45 -33.59
CA ASP A 176 6.26 -46.69 -33.05
C ASP A 176 7.78 -46.78 -33.27
N MET A 177 8.42 -45.76 -33.83
CA MET A 177 9.86 -45.75 -34.12
C MET A 177 10.64 -45.01 -33.03
N THR A 178 11.80 -45.57 -32.65
CA THR A 178 12.75 -44.89 -31.77
C THR A 178 14.16 -44.96 -32.37
N VAL A 179 14.69 -43.81 -32.74
CA VAL A 179 16.06 -43.68 -33.29
C VAL A 179 16.99 -43.17 -32.20
N LYS A 180 18.15 -43.83 -32.02
CA LYS A 180 19.17 -43.39 -31.08
C LYS A 180 20.27 -42.63 -31.82
N HIS A 181 20.58 -41.44 -31.35
CA HIS A 181 21.66 -40.61 -31.87
C HIS A 181 22.73 -40.37 -30.79
N ARG A 182 24.01 -40.48 -31.14
CA ARG A 182 25.11 -40.27 -30.19
C ARG A 182 25.55 -38.81 -30.20
N VAL A 183 25.54 -38.16 -29.03
CA VAL A 183 25.98 -36.77 -28.91
C VAL A 183 27.50 -36.72 -28.84
N ASN A 184 28.13 -36.20 -29.90
CA ASN A 184 29.58 -36.18 -30.04
C ASN A 184 30.21 -34.80 -29.80
N GLU A 185 29.41 -33.77 -29.50
CA GLU A 185 29.90 -32.43 -29.17
C GLU A 185 29.87 -32.18 -27.66
N LYS A 186 30.90 -31.52 -27.13
CA LYS A 186 31.04 -31.19 -25.71
C LYS A 186 30.90 -29.69 -25.43
N LYS A 187 31.16 -28.84 -26.43
CA LYS A 187 31.22 -27.38 -26.30
C LYS A 187 30.23 -26.72 -27.24
N GLY A 188 29.26 -26.01 -26.64
CA GLY A 188 28.29 -25.22 -27.39
C GLY A 188 27.00 -25.98 -27.65
N GLU A 189 26.20 -25.42 -28.55
CA GLU A 189 24.99 -26.08 -29.05
C GLU A 189 25.39 -27.24 -29.96
N TYR A 190 24.61 -28.32 -29.93
CA TYR A 190 24.84 -29.46 -30.82
C TYR A 190 23.68 -29.58 -31.78
N ARG A 191 24.00 -29.62 -33.07
CA ARG A 191 23.02 -29.77 -34.15
C ARG A 191 23.18 -31.11 -34.80
N PHE A 192 22.07 -31.81 -35.00
CA PHE A 192 22.04 -33.04 -35.77
C PHE A 192 20.72 -33.15 -36.52
N GLU A 193 20.76 -33.87 -37.62
CA GLU A 193 19.62 -34.07 -38.51
C GLU A 193 19.26 -35.55 -38.51
N LEU A 194 17.96 -35.83 -38.57
CA LEU A 194 17.44 -37.19 -38.72
C LEU A 194 16.39 -37.19 -39.83
N ASP A 195 16.56 -38.11 -40.76
CA ASP A 195 15.53 -38.46 -41.72
C ASP A 195 14.83 -39.73 -41.22
N LEU A 196 13.57 -39.58 -40.83
CA LEU A 196 12.69 -40.64 -40.36
C LEU A 196 11.86 -41.26 -41.51
N GLY A 197 12.11 -40.86 -42.76
CA GLY A 197 11.35 -41.20 -43.97
C GLY A 197 12.01 -42.23 -44.88
N GLY A 198 13.09 -42.86 -44.43
CA GLY A 198 13.82 -43.90 -45.17
C GLY A 198 13.92 -45.20 -44.38
N VAL A 199 12.82 -45.98 -44.33
CA VAL A 199 12.92 -47.43 -44.17
C VAL A 199 13.50 -47.94 -45.49
N LEU A 200 14.83 -48.03 -45.57
CA LEU A 200 15.42 -49.08 -46.38
C LEU A 200 15.33 -50.34 -45.54
N ASP A 201 14.50 -51.26 -46.03
CA ASP A 201 14.40 -52.64 -45.60
C ASP A 201 15.82 -53.18 -45.33
N ALA A 202 16.07 -53.54 -44.07
CA ALA A 202 17.22 -54.34 -43.69
C ALA A 202 16.72 -55.47 -42.79
N GLU A 203 16.08 -56.44 -43.44
CA GLU A 203 16.15 -57.86 -43.07
C GLU A 203 16.89 -58.61 -44.17
#